data_AF-X5GY53-F1
#
_entry.id   AF-X5GY53-F1
#
_cell.length_a   1.000
_cell.length_b   1.000
_cell.length_c   1.000
_cell.angle_alpha   90.00
_cell.angle_beta   90.00
_cell.angle_gamma   90.00
#
_symmetry.space_group_name_H-M   'P 1'
#
loop_
_entity.id
_entity.type
_entity.pdbx_description
1 polymer ?
#
loop_
_entity_poly.entity_id
_entity_poly.type
_entity_poly.pdbx_seq_one_letter_code
_entity_poly.pdbx_strand_id
1 'polypeptide(L)' 'MREFNSVTAFFGDIAVPGRIEALEGGRGLMRVSLNGAPDISEGAEAILEMHDGVRFRVAVTERLDDTNEVRMKLLARA' A
#
# COMPACT_ATOMS: atom_id res chain seq x y z
N MET A 1 1.93 9.68 18.77
CA MET A 1 2.17 10.23 17.42
C MET A 1 2.05 9.09 16.43
N ARG A 2 1.21 9.18 15.40
CA ARG A 2 1.23 8.20 14.30
C ARG A 2 2.53 8.43 13.53
N GLU A 3 3.27 7.36 13.26
CA GLU A 3 4.51 7.46 12.49
C GLU A 3 4.20 7.92 11.07
N PHE A 4 5.02 8.80 10.50
CA PHE A 4 4.82 9.40 9.17
C PHE A 4 4.64 8.35 8.06
N ASN A 5 5.16 7.15 8.27
CA ASN A 5 5.15 6.08 7.28
C ASN A 5 3.94 5.14 7.45
N SER A 6 3.06 5.40 8.43
CA SER A 6 1.87 4.57 8.65
C SER A 6 0.81 4.84 7.57
N VAL A 7 0.21 3.75 7.09
CA VAL A 7 -0.82 3.76 6.05
C VAL A 7 -1.92 2.76 6.38
N THR A 8 -3.09 2.94 5.77
CA THR A 8 -4.13 1.91 5.72
C THR A 8 -4.49 1.66 4.27
N ALA A 9 -4.32 0.41 3.81
CA ALA A 9 -4.72 -0.01 2.48
C ALA A 9 -6.14 -0.56 2.52
N PHE A 10 -7.02 -0.04 1.67
CA PHE A 10 -8.41 -0.47 1.53
C PHE A 10 -8.57 -1.28 0.25
N PHE A 11 -8.85 -2.56 0.40
CA PHE A 11 -9.17 -3.49 -0.67
C PHE A 11 -10.67 -3.78 -0.63
N GLY A 12 -11.47 -2.98 -1.35
CA GLY A 12 -12.93 -2.98 -1.19
C GLY A 12 -13.32 -2.56 0.24
N ASP A 13 -14.05 -3.41 0.95
CA ASP A 13 -14.48 -3.17 2.34
C ASP A 13 -13.43 -3.60 3.38
N ILE A 14 -12.29 -4.15 2.96
CA ILE A 14 -11.24 -4.65 3.84
C ILE A 14 -10.19 -3.55 4.07
N ALA A 15 -10.06 -3.10 5.30
CA ALA A 15 -9.02 -2.17 5.73
C ALA A 15 -7.83 -2.93 6.34
N VAL A 16 -6.65 -2.79 5.74
CA VAL A 16 -5.41 -3.43 6.19
C VAL A 16 -4.40 -2.36 6.57
N PRO A 17 -4.12 -2.16 7.87
CA PRO A 17 -3.08 -1.25 8.32
C PRO A 17 -1.70 -1.72 7.82
N GLY A 18 -0.79 -0.79 7.60
CA GLY A 18 0.55 -1.10 7.13
C GLY A 18 1.53 0.05 7.29
N ARG A 19 2.70 -0.10 6.68
CA ARG A 19 3.77 0.90 6.66
C ARG A 19 4.42 0.98 5.29
N ILE A 20 4.72 2.20 4.84
CA ILE A 20 5.62 2.41 3.70
C ILE A 20 7.06 2.14 4.15
N GLU A 21 7.66 1.10 3.60
CA GLU A 21 9.05 0.71 3.88
C GLU A 21 10.03 1.49 3.01
N ALA A 22 9.67 1.70 1.74
CA ALA A 22 10.52 2.41 0.79
C ALA A 22 9.69 3.08 -0.31
N LEU A 23 10.19 4.20 -0.83
CA LEU A 23 9.76 4.75 -2.11
C LEU A 23 10.75 4.26 -3.16
N GLU A 24 10.27 3.49 -4.13
CA GLU A 24 11.12 2.78 -5.09
C GLU A 24 11.17 3.56 -6.43
N GLY A 25 12.21 4.37 -6.59
CA GLY A 25 12.47 5.09 -7.84
C GLY A 25 11.50 6.25 -8.14
N GLY A 26 11.72 6.91 -9.29
CA GLY A 26 11.04 8.15 -9.66
C GLY A 26 9.67 8.01 -10.36
N ARG A 27 9.01 6.84 -10.29
CA ARG A 27 7.76 6.56 -11.05
C ARG A 27 6.55 6.22 -10.17
N GLY A 28 6.60 6.64 -8.91
CA GLY A 28 5.50 6.43 -7.97
C GLY A 28 5.34 4.99 -7.53
N LEU A 29 6.41 4.18 -7.55
CA LEU A 29 6.40 2.87 -6.94
C LEU A 29 6.80 3.00 -5.46
N MET A 30 6.20 2.18 -4.63
CA MET A 30 6.47 2.13 -3.20
C MET A 30 6.38 0.69 -2.70
N ARG A 31 7.20 0.37 -1.71
CA ARG A 31 7.14 -0.89 -0.97
C ARG A 31 6.35 -0.66 0.31
N VAL A 32 5.31 -1.45 0.51
CA VAL A 32 4.41 -1.34 1.65
C VAL A 32 4.38 -2.68 2.37
N SER A 33 4.68 -2.68 3.66
CA SER A 33 4.41 -3.81 4.54
C SER A 33 2.98 -3.71 5.06
N LEU A 34 2.19 -4.76 4.90
CA LEU A 34 0.81 -4.85 5.39
C LEU A 34 0.77 -5.71 6.65
N ASN A 35 -0.07 -5.33 7.61
CA ASN A 35 -0.25 -6.09 8.84
C ASN A 35 -1.16 -7.29 8.56
N GLY A 36 -0.53 -8.43 8.28
CA GLY A 36 -1.19 -9.70 7.94
C GLY A 36 -0.99 -10.07 6.47
N ALA A 37 -1.47 -11.26 6.09
CA ALA A 37 -1.35 -11.79 4.75
C ALA A 37 -2.72 -11.76 4.04
N PRO A 38 -3.24 -10.58 3.64
CA PRO A 38 -4.46 -10.55 2.85
C PRO A 38 -4.22 -11.29 1.53
N ASP A 39 -5.22 -12.07 1.11
CA ASP A 39 -5.21 -12.77 -0.17
C ASP A 39 -5.43 -11.76 -1.31
N ILE A 40 -4.39 -10.97 -1.61
CA ILE A 40 -4.40 -9.96 -2.65
C ILE A 40 -3.63 -10.51 -3.86
N SER A 41 -4.21 -10.40 -5.04
CA SER A 41 -3.53 -10.72 -6.29
C SER A 41 -2.71 -9.54 -6.81
N GLU A 42 -1.65 -9.84 -7.55
CA GLU A 42 -1.02 -8.82 -8.39
C GLU A 42 -2.05 -8.24 -9.38
N GLY A 43 -1.94 -6.94 -9.65
CA GLY A 43 -2.91 -6.17 -10.41
C GLY A 43 -4.11 -5.68 -9.61
N ALA A 44 -4.28 -6.10 -8.35
CA ALA A 44 -5.39 -5.60 -7.52
C ALA A 44 -5.24 -4.10 -7.24
N GLU A 45 -6.33 -3.35 -7.39
CA GLU A 45 -6.40 -1.95 -7.02
C GLU A 45 -6.82 -1.78 -5.55
N ALA A 46 -6.32 -0.72 -4.93
CA ALA A 46 -6.64 -0.35 -3.56
C ALA A 46 -6.66 1.16 -3.39
N ILE A 47 -7.27 1.61 -2.29
CA ILE A 47 -7.07 2.96 -1.78
C ILE A 47 -6.04 2.92 -0.67
N LEU A 48 -4.97 3.68 -0.81
CA LEU A 48 -3.98 3.87 0.26
C LEU A 48 -4.30 5.18 0.99
N GLU A 49 -4.72 5.09 2.24
CA GLU A 49 -4.88 6.24 3.14
C GLU A 49 -3.59 6.45 3.94
N MET A 50 -3.07 7.67 3.88
CA MET A 50 -1.91 8.11 4.63
C MET A 50 -2.28 8.50 6.07
N HIS A 51 -1.28 8.60 6.93
CA HIS A 51 -1.47 9.03 8.33
C HIS A 51 -2.15 10.40 8.50
N ASP A 52 -2.09 11.27 7.49
CA ASP A 52 -2.70 12.60 7.44
C ASP A 52 -4.14 12.59 6.85
N GLY A 53 -4.65 11.41 6.50
CA GLY A 53 -5.97 11.21 5.91
C GLY A 53 -6.03 11.40 4.39
N VAL A 54 -4.91 11.71 3.73
CA VAL A 54 -4.87 11.80 2.27
C VAL A 54 -5.00 10.41 1.66
N ARG A 55 -5.84 10.28 0.64
CA ARG A 55 -6.14 9.01 -0.05
C ARG A 55 -5.60 8.99 -1.47
N PHE A 56 -5.06 7.85 -1.86
CA PHE A 56 -4.48 7.62 -3.18
C PHE A 56 -4.98 6.31 -3.77
N ARG A 57 -5.26 6.31 -5.08
CA ARG A 57 -5.48 5.08 -5.83
C ARG A 57 -4.14 4.44 -6.15
N VAL A 58 -4.00 3.17 -5.78
CA VAL A 58 -2.79 2.38 -6.02
C VAL A 58 -3.15 1.04 -6.65
N ALA A 59 -2.20 0.43 -7.36
CA ALA A 59 -2.28 -0.96 -7.79
C ALA A 59 -1.12 -1.77 -7.20
N VAL A 60 -1.39 -2.98 -6.71
CA VAL A 60 -0.36 -3.95 -6.36
C VAL A 60 0.28 -4.43 -7.65
N THR A 61 1.58 -4.18 -7.82
CA THR A 61 2.31 -4.63 -9.01
C THR A 61 3.07 -5.93 -8.78
N GLU A 62 3.42 -6.22 -7.53
CA GLU A 62 4.22 -7.40 -7.18
C GLU A 62 4.02 -7.75 -5.71
N ARG A 63 3.94 -9.05 -5.39
CA ARG A 63 4.08 -9.53 -4.01
C ARG A 63 5.53 -9.91 -3.77
N LEU A 64 6.12 -9.35 -2.71
CA LEU A 64 7.49 -9.67 -2.35
C LEU A 64 7.44 -10.86 -1.39
N ASP A 65 7.94 -12.01 -1.85
CA ASP A 65 7.82 -13.32 -1.18
C ASP A 65 8.16 -13.30 0.33
N ASP A 66 7.59 -14.26 1.08
CA ASP A 66 7.76 -14.56 2.52
C ASP A 66 7.56 -13.41 3.53
N THR A 67 7.25 -12.21 3.05
CA THR A 67 6.97 -11.03 3.84
C THR A 67 5.60 -10.50 3.45
N ASN A 68 4.87 -9.87 4.38
CA ASN A 68 3.61 -9.21 4.05
C ASN A 68 3.85 -7.91 3.24
N GLU A 69 4.93 -7.88 2.44
CA GLU A 69 5.35 -6.73 1.67
C GLU A 69 4.85 -6.84 0.24
N VAL A 70 4.35 -5.72 -0.26
CA VAL A 70 3.87 -5.59 -1.62
C VAL A 70 4.46 -4.35 -2.25
N ARG A 71 4.79 -4.45 -3.52
CA ARG A 71 5.12 -3.30 -4.35
C ARG A 71 3.81 -2.73 -4.88
N MET A 72 3.57 -1.46 -4.61
CA MET A 72 2.40 -0.73 -5.08
C MET A 72 2.82 0.41 -6.00
N LYS A 73 2.01 0.65 -7.03
CA LYS A 73 2.16 1.79 -7.93
C LYS A 73 1.06 2.81 -7.66
N LEU A 74 1.46 4.06 -7.46
CA LEU A 74 0.57 5.20 -7.44
C LEU A 74 -0.06 5.41 -8.81
N LEU A 75 -1.39 5.43 -8.86
CA LEU A 75 -2.15 5.68 -10.08
C LEU A 75 -2.65 7.12 -10.13
N ALA A 76 -3.34 7.57 -9.09
CA ALA A 76 -3.93 8.90 -8.98
C ALA A 76 -4.21 9.25 -7.52
N ARG A 77 -4.51 10.53 -7.25
CA ARG A 77 -5.15 10.93 -6.00
C ARG A 77 -6.62 10.48 -6.02
N ALA A 78 -7.11 9.95 -4.90
CA ALA A 78 -8.49 9.49 -4.75
C ALA A 78 -9.43 10.61 -4.31
#